data_AF-A0A9P3ZAH1-F1
#
_entry.id   AF-A0A9P3ZAH1-F1
#
_cell.length_a   1.000
_cell.length_b   1.000
_cell.length_c   1.000
_cell.angle_alpha   90.00
_cell.angle_beta   90.00
_cell.angle_gamma   90.00
#
_symmetry.space_group_name_H-M   'P 1'
#
loop_
_entity.id
_entity.type
_entity.pdbx_description
1 polymer ?
#
loop_
_entity_poly.entity_id
_entity_poly.type
_entity_poly.pdbx_seq_one_letter_code
_entity_poly.pdbx_strand_id
1 'polypeptide(L)'
;MDNTVIACVDGSSSTRAVCEYAAWIAGKLDVPLALLHVLEKNEQPAVSDLTGTIGIDSREQLTQDLVRIEGERNRLLMTQGRAILAGCAELLSQIGIPDVQQLQKHGALDIILADL
;
A
#
# COMPACT_ATOMS: atom_id res chain seq x y z
N MET A 1 18.31 5.11 -0.87
CA MET A 1 18.11 5.70 0.48
C MET A 1 19.18 5.14 1.38
N ASP A 2 20.32 5.82 1.52
CA ASP A 2 21.44 5.21 2.21
C ASP A 2 21.24 5.28 3.73
N ASN A 3 21.15 4.12 4.36
CA ASN A 3 21.09 3.94 5.82
C ASN A 3 19.79 4.46 6.48
N THR A 4 18.62 4.05 5.97
CA THR A 4 17.29 4.35 6.54
C THR A 4 16.58 3.06 6.95
N VAL A 5 15.94 3.06 8.12
CA VAL A 5 15.04 1.95 8.52
C VAL A 5 13.70 2.13 7.80
N ILE A 6 13.22 1.08 7.14
CA ILE A 6 11.94 1.08 6.42
C ILE A 6 10.95 0.15 7.11
N ALA A 7 9.87 0.72 7.62
CA ALA A 7 8.75 0.01 8.22
C ALA A 7 7.65 -0.21 7.17
N CYS A 8 7.51 -1.46 6.71
CA CYS A 8 6.44 -1.85 5.80
C CYS A 8 5.15 -2.09 6.58
N VAL A 9 4.09 -1.36 6.24
CA VAL A 9 2.80 -1.39 6.96
C VAL A 9 1.65 -1.63 5.98
N ASP A 10 0.70 -2.46 6.39
CA ASP A 10 -0.45 -2.88 5.57
C ASP A 10 -1.80 -2.67 6.28
N GLY A 11 -1.79 -2.17 7.52
CA GLY A 11 -2.99 -1.99 8.34
C GLY A 11 -3.42 -3.26 9.07
N SER A 12 -2.65 -4.36 9.00
CA SER A 12 -2.86 -5.58 9.79
C SER A 12 -2.64 -5.35 11.28
N SER A 13 -3.01 -6.33 12.11
CA SER A 13 -2.76 -6.32 13.55
C SER A 13 -1.29 -6.17 13.93
N SER A 14 -0.37 -6.59 13.06
CA SER A 14 1.08 -6.44 13.24
C SER A 14 1.59 -5.03 13.00
N THR A 15 0.82 -4.15 12.35
CA THR A 15 1.26 -2.79 11.95
C THR A 15 1.85 -2.00 13.12
N ARG A 16 1.20 -2.04 14.28
CA ARG A 16 1.66 -1.36 15.49
C ARG A 16 3.02 -1.86 15.94
N ALA A 17 3.18 -3.18 16.04
CA ALA A 17 4.45 -3.79 16.46
C ALA A 17 5.58 -3.44 15.48
N VAL A 18 5.32 -3.47 14.17
CA VAL A 18 6.30 -3.07 13.15
C VAL A 18 6.75 -1.62 13.37
N CYS A 19 5.82 -0.69 13.62
CA CYS A 19 6.15 0.70 13.90
C CYS A 19 7.01 0.85 15.16
N GLU A 20 6.63 0.21 16.26
CA GLU A 20 7.34 0.29 17.55
C GLU A 20 8.75 -0.29 17.46
N TYR A 21 8.94 -1.44 16.81
CA TYR A 21 10.27 -2.02 16.63
C TYR A 21 11.14 -1.23 15.66
N ALA A 22 10.56 -0.70 14.58
CA ALA A 22 11.29 0.12 13.62
C ALA A 22 11.75 1.45 14.26
N ALA A 23 10.89 2.07 15.07
CA ALA A 23 11.24 3.22 15.91
C ALA A 23 12.40 2.92 16.86
N TRP A 24 12.33 1.80 17.57
CA TRP A 24 13.36 1.40 18.52
C TRP A 24 14.72 1.19 17.85
N ILE A 25 14.78 0.49 16.72
CA ILE A 25 16.05 0.23 16.03
C ILE A 25 16.59 1.48 15.33
N ALA A 26 15.72 2.32 14.74
CA ALA A 26 16.12 3.58 14.13
C ALA A 26 16.76 4.53 15.16
N GLY A 27 16.15 4.65 16.35
CA GLY A 27 16.72 5.45 17.45
C GLY A 27 18.01 4.84 18.03
N LYS A 28 18.13 3.51 18.06
CA LYS A 28 19.37 2.81 18.48
C LYS A 28 20.53 3.05 17.54
N LEU A 29 20.26 3.13 16.23
CA LEU A 29 21.26 3.30 15.18
C LEU A 29 21.50 4.76 14.80
N ASP A 30 20.71 5.69 15.33
CA ASP A 30 20.71 7.12 14.97
C ASP A 30 20.52 7.34 13.47
N VAL A 31 19.52 6.66 12.90
CA VAL A 31 19.19 6.70 11.47
C VAL A 31 17.74 7.10 11.23
N PRO A 32 17.40 7.67 10.06
CA PRO A 32 16.04 8.00 9.71
C PRO A 32 15.11 6.78 9.67
N LEU A 33 13.82 7.02 9.91
CA LEU A 33 12.75 6.04 9.75
C LEU A 33 11.82 6.47 8.61
N ALA A 34 11.45 5.53 7.76
CA ALA A 34 10.43 5.70 6.73
C ALA A 34 9.32 4.64 6.89
N LEU A 35 8.07 5.06 6.71
CA LEU A 35 6.90 4.20 6.62
C LEU A 35 6.62 3.91 5.14
N LEU A 36 6.42 2.65 4.79
CA LEU A 36 6.09 2.22 3.43
C LEU A 36 4.78 1.44 3.41
N HIS A 37 3.83 1.88 2.60
CA HIS A 37 2.64 1.12 2.25
C HIS A 37 2.61 0.85 0.74
N VAL A 38 2.53 -0.42 0.37
CA VAL A 38 2.49 -0.85 -1.03
C VAL A 38 1.10 -1.34 -1.39
N LEU A 39 0.58 -0.78 -2.46
CA LEU A 39 -0.66 -1.21 -3.09
C LEU A 39 -0.31 -2.23 -4.17
N GLU A 40 -0.39 -3.51 -3.80
CA GLU A 40 -0.21 -4.60 -4.76
C GLU A 40 -1.37 -4.66 -5.73
N LYS A 41 -1.02 -4.78 -7.01
CA LYS A 41 -1.99 -5.02 -8.06
C LYS A 41 -2.32 -6.52 -8.06
N ASN A 42 -3.56 -6.88 -7.71
CA ASN A 42 -4.04 -8.24 -7.96
C ASN A 42 -4.10 -8.47 -9.47
N GLU A 43 -3.25 -9.35 -9.99
CA GLU A 43 -3.25 -9.73 -11.41
C GLU A 43 -4.40 -10.68 -11.79
N GLN A 44 -5.22 -11.12 -10.82
CA GLN A 44 -6.35 -11.99 -11.10
C GLN A 44 -7.46 -11.23 -11.82
N PRO A 45 -7.81 -11.61 -13.06
CA PRO A 45 -8.98 -11.04 -13.73
C PRO A 45 -10.23 -11.39 -12.92
N ALA A 46 -11.07 -10.38 -12.66
CA ALA A 46 -12.30 -10.54 -11.88
C ALA A 46 -13.33 -11.49 -12.53
N VAL A 47 -13.14 -11.83 -13.81
CA VAL A 47 -14.07 -12.66 -14.59
C VAL A 47 -13.27 -13.66 -15.43
N SER A 48 -13.53 -14.95 -15.22
CA SER A 48 -13.04 -16.04 -16.10
C SER A 48 -13.69 -15.92 -17.47
N ASP A 49 -12.97 -16.29 -18.53
CA ASP A 49 -13.36 -16.12 -19.93
C ASP A 49 -14.78 -16.68 -20.24
N LEU A 50 -15.76 -15.80 -20.50
CA LEU A 50 -17.16 -16.12 -20.84
C LEU A 50 -17.45 -15.92 -22.34
N THR A 51 -16.47 -16.19 -23.20
CA THR A 51 -16.48 -15.92 -24.65
C THR A 51 -17.58 -16.61 -25.46
N GLY A 52 -18.38 -17.50 -24.86
CA GLY A 52 -19.40 -18.29 -25.54
C GLY A 52 -20.86 -17.79 -25.47
N THR A 53 -21.21 -16.82 -24.61
CA THR A 53 -22.62 -16.55 -24.25
C THR A 53 -23.07 -15.09 -24.38
N ILE A 54 -22.18 -14.15 -24.71
CA ILE A 54 -22.42 -12.71 -24.60
C ILE A 54 -22.26 -12.06 -25.99
N GLY A 55 -23.32 -11.42 -26.47
CA GLY A 55 -23.29 -10.63 -27.71
C GLY A 55 -22.25 -9.49 -27.64
N ILE A 56 -21.77 -9.03 -28.80
CA ILE A 56 -20.69 -8.03 -28.90
C ILE A 56 -21.01 -6.74 -28.12
N ASP A 57 -22.26 -6.28 -28.16
CA ASP A 57 -22.70 -5.07 -27.44
C ASP A 57 -22.68 -5.24 -25.91
N SER A 58 -23.01 -6.43 -25.39
CA SER A 58 -22.99 -6.70 -23.95
C SER A 58 -21.56 -6.89 -23.41
N ARG A 59 -20.60 -7.27 -24.26
CA ARG A 59 -19.18 -7.35 -23.88
C ARG A 59 -18.56 -5.96 -23.64
N GLU A 60 -18.85 -5.00 -24.52
CA GLU A 60 -18.33 -3.64 -24.35
C GLU A 60 -18.87 -2.97 -23.09
N GLN A 61 -20.18 -3.10 -22.85
CA GLN A 61 -20.83 -2.58 -21.63
C GLN A 61 -20.22 -3.20 -20.35
N LEU A 62 -20.05 -4.53 -20.31
CA LEU A 62 -19.43 -5.21 -19.17
C LEU A 62 -17.98 -4.76 -18.95
N THR A 63 -17.22 -4.56 -20.03
CA THR A 63 -15.83 -4.10 -19.93
C THR A 63 -15.77 -2.68 -19.35
N GLN A 64 -16.66 -1.78 -19.81
CA GLN A 64 -16.76 -0.42 -19.27
C GLN A 64 -17.14 -0.43 -17.78
N ASP A 65 -18.09 -1.28 -17.38
CA ASP A 65 -18.48 -1.44 -15.97
C ASP A 65 -17.34 -1.96 -15.10
N LEU A 66 -16.59 -2.97 -15.57
CA LEU A 66 -15.42 -3.48 -14.85
C LEU A 66 -14.34 -2.42 -14.67
N VAL A 67 -14.03 -1.65 -15.73
CA VAL A 67 -13.07 -0.54 -15.66
C VAL A 67 -13.52 0.52 -14.65
N ARG A 68 -14.81 0.85 -14.62
CA ARG A 68 -15.37 1.79 -13.64
C ARG A 68 -15.23 1.26 -12.21
N ILE A 69 -15.60 0.00 -11.97
CA ILE A 69 -15.50 -0.64 -10.65
C ILE A 69 -14.04 -0.70 -10.18
N GLU A 70 -13.12 -1.08 -11.05
CA GLU A 70 -11.69 -1.14 -10.73
C GLU A 70 -11.14 0.26 -10.39
N GLY A 71 -11.58 1.29 -11.13
CA GLY A 71 -11.24 2.69 -10.83
C GLY A 71 -11.72 3.14 -9.45
N GLU A 72 -12.97 2.85 -9.09
CA GLU A 72 -13.53 3.16 -7.77
C GLU A 72 -12.80 2.41 -6.65
N ARG A 73 -12.53 1.11 -6.86
CA ARG A 73 -11.78 0.26 -5.92
C ARG A 73 -10.37 0.82 -5.68
N ASN A 74 -9.65 1.17 -6.75
CA ASN A 74 -8.29 1.70 -6.63
C ASN A 74 -8.28 3.03 -5.86
N ARG A 75 -9.26 3.92 -6.11
CA ARG A 75 -9.41 5.17 -5.35
C ARG A 75 -9.62 4.94 -3.86
N LEU A 76 -10.43 3.93 -3.50
CA LEU A 76 -10.66 3.56 -2.11
C LEU A 76 -9.37 3.02 -1.46
N LEU A 77 -8.69 2.08 -2.10
CA LEU A 77 -7.43 1.50 -1.62
C LEU A 77 -6.35 2.57 -1.44
N MET A 78 -6.24 3.53 -2.37
CA MET A 78 -5.33 4.66 -2.26
C MET A 78 -5.61 5.53 -1.02
N THR A 79 -6.89 5.71 -0.69
CA THR A 79 -7.31 6.49 0.48
C THR A 79 -7.05 5.73 1.77
N GLN A 80 -7.32 4.42 1.77
CA GLN A 80 -7.02 3.53 2.88
C GLN A 80 -5.50 3.51 3.17
N GLY A 81 -4.67 3.39 2.14
CA GLY A 81 -3.21 3.41 2.30
C GLY A 81 -2.70 4.69 2.95
N ARG A 82 -3.23 5.85 2.54
CA ARG A 82 -2.92 7.14 3.19
C ARG A 82 -3.35 7.16 4.66
N ALA A 83 -4.53 6.62 4.97
CA ALA A 83 -5.02 6.56 6.35
C ALA A 83 -4.15 5.66 7.23
N ILE A 84 -3.68 4.52 6.69
CA ILE A 84 -2.74 3.63 7.39
C ILE A 84 -1.43 4.37 7.70
N LEU A 85 -0.82 5.01 6.70
CA LEU A 85 0.43 5.77 6.87
C LEU A 85 0.27 6.90 7.89
N ALA A 86 -0.84 7.65 7.81
CA ALA A 86 -1.14 8.73 8.75
C ALA A 86 -1.29 8.22 10.19
N GLY A 87 -2.03 7.13 10.41
CA GLY A 87 -2.18 6.54 11.74
C GLY A 87 -0.87 6.00 12.31
N CYS A 88 -0.01 5.44 11.47
CA CYS A 88 1.33 5.01 11.87
C CYS A 88 2.22 6.21 12.24
N ALA A 89 2.19 7.28 11.44
CA ALA A 89 2.95 8.49 11.72
C ALA A 89 2.49 9.16 13.03
N GLU A 90 1.18 9.18 13.30
CA GLU A 90 0.63 9.68 14.56
C GLU A 90 1.10 8.84 15.75
N LEU A 91 1.04 7.51 15.66
CA LEU A 91 1.58 6.59 16.67
C LEU A 91 3.06 6.89 16.97
N LEU A 92 3.86 7.07 15.92
CA LEU A 92 5.29 7.36 16.05
C LEU A 92 5.56 8.74 16.67
N SER A 93 4.75 9.74 16.31
CA SER A 93 4.82 11.06 16.92
C SER A 93 4.53 11.02 18.42
N GLN A 94 3.57 10.19 18.87
CA GLN A 94 3.22 10.04 20.30
C GLN A 94 4.35 9.42 21.12
N ILE A 95 5.21 8.60 20.51
CA ILE A 95 6.38 8.00 21.17
C ILE A 95 7.68 8.79 20.94
N GLY A 96 7.59 10.01 20.38
CA GLY A 96 8.70 10.95 20.27
C GLY A 96 9.46 10.95 18.93
N ILE A 97 8.87 10.38 17.86
CA ILE A 97 9.48 10.35 16.51
C ILE A 97 8.52 11.05 15.52
N PRO A 98 8.52 12.39 15.44
CA PRO A 98 7.54 13.14 14.63
C PRO A 98 7.89 13.20 13.13
N ASP A 99 9.17 13.10 12.76
CA ASP A 99 9.65 13.37 11.39
C ASP A 99 9.84 12.09 10.56
N VAL A 100 8.79 11.26 10.49
CA VAL A 100 8.80 10.01 9.70
C VAL A 100 8.38 10.25 8.26
N GLN A 101 9.20 9.81 7.31
CA GLN A 101 8.85 9.86 5.89
C GLN A 101 7.73 8.85 5.58
N GLN A 102 6.67 9.29 4.91
CA GLN A 102 5.57 8.41 4.49
C GLN A 102 5.67 8.13 2.99
N LEU A 103 5.77 6.86 2.62
CA LEU A 103 5.89 6.39 1.25
C LEU A 103 4.68 5.53 0.90
N GLN A 104 3.91 5.98 -0.08
CA GLN A 104 2.87 5.17 -0.71
C GLN A 104 3.32 4.80 -2.11
N LYS A 105 3.37 3.49 -2.40
CA LYS A 105 3.81 2.95 -3.68
C LYS A 105 2.75 2.00 -4.25
N HIS A 106 2.81 1.79 -5.55
CA HIS A 106 1.91 0.89 -6.27
C HIS A 106 2.75 -0.04 -7.14
N GLY A 107 2.48 -1.34 -7.08
CA GLY A 107 3.24 -2.35 -7.79
C GLY A 107 3.56 -3.55 -6.90
N ALA A 108 4.43 -4.43 -7.39
CA ALA A 108 4.90 -5.57 -6.64
C ALA A 108 5.89 -5.13 -5.55
N LEU A 109 5.75 -5.68 -4.34
CA LEU A 109 6.53 -5.29 -3.19
C LEU A 109 8.04 -5.55 -3.38
N ASP A 110 8.40 -6.69 -3.97
CA ASP A 110 9.78 -7.08 -4.25
C ASP A 110 10.50 -6.10 -5.19
N ILE A 111 9.81 -5.65 -6.24
CA ILE A 111 10.33 -4.64 -7.17
C ILE A 111 10.50 -3.30 -6.44
N ILE A 112 9.49 -2.87 -5.68
CA ILE A 112 9.56 -1.60 -4.96
C ILE A 112 10.70 -1.59 -3.94
N LEU A 113 10.93 -2.71 -3.24
CA LEU A 113 12.02 -2.82 -2.27
C LEU A 113 13.40 -2.81 -2.94
N ALA A 114 13.53 -3.35 -4.15
CA ALA A 114 14.78 -3.35 -4.90
C ALA A 114 15.19 -1.93 -5.38
N ASP A 115 14.22 -1.03 -5.55
CA ASP A 115 14.42 0.32 -6.08
C ASP A 115 14.68 1.40 -4.99
N LEU A 116 14.63 1.05 -3.70
CA LEU A 116 14.77 1.99 -2.57
C LEU A 116 16.23 2.20 -2.13
#